data_AF-A0A3D3VXD7-F1
#
_entry.id   AF-A0A3D3VXD7-F1
#
_cell.length_a   1.000
_cell.length_b   1.000
_cell.length_c   1.000
_cell.angle_alpha   90.00
_cell.angle_beta   90.00
_cell.angle_gamma   90.00
#
_symmetry.space_group_name_H-M   'P 1'
#
loop_
_entity.id
_entity.type
_entity.pdbx_description
1 polymer ?
#
loop_
_entity_poly.entity_id
_entity_poly.type
_entity_poly.pdbx_seq_one_letter_code
_entity_poly.pdbx_strand_id
1 'polypeptide(L)'
;MKKIEKNIKIKSYSRRFASTVVVIFSAVIAIIIGLNNQEVNKQGIARDCSSRFFEGEARIKVWHVGDDMGNVFVQVDGNDAAGLPEAGKDQDPYIVRVVDPSIDLKKKLEVSSETRPAIMTVRGFASTCDSLVPLVSLETATKAFKKL
;
A
#
# COMPACT_ATOMS: atom_id res chain seq x y z
N MET A 1 -42.35 -24.46 -46.46
CA MET A 1 -43.29 -23.41 -46.02
C MET A 1 -44.71 -23.95 -45.98
N LYS A 2 -45.30 -24.10 -44.79
CA LYS A 2 -46.74 -23.96 -44.48
C LYS A 2 -46.88 -24.01 -42.94
N LYS A 3 -47.51 -22.97 -42.40
CA LYS A 3 -47.75 -22.69 -40.98
C LYS A 3 -49.23 -22.95 -40.70
N ILE A 4 -49.58 -23.80 -39.73
CA ILE A 4 -50.90 -23.88 -39.05
C ILE A 4 -50.63 -24.53 -37.68
N GLU A 5 -50.44 -23.84 -36.55
CA GLU A 5 -51.35 -23.07 -35.68
C GLU A 5 -52.50 -23.84 -35.00
N LYS A 6 -52.56 -23.64 -33.66
CA LYS A 6 -53.63 -23.92 -32.67
C LYS A 6 -53.53 -25.29 -31.97
N ASN A 7 -53.73 -25.45 -30.66
CA ASN A 7 -54.51 -24.66 -29.70
C ASN A 7 -54.13 -25.15 -28.28
N ILE A 8 -53.65 -24.30 -27.38
CA ILE A 8 -53.59 -24.65 -25.95
C ILE A 8 -54.55 -23.70 -25.21
N LYS A 9 -55.66 -24.29 -24.74
CA LYS A 9 -56.62 -23.68 -23.82
C LYS A 9 -55.91 -23.34 -22.52
N ILE A 10 -55.84 -22.05 -22.19
CA ILE A 10 -55.48 -21.59 -20.86
C ILE A 10 -56.73 -21.67 -19.99
N LYS A 11 -56.77 -22.65 -19.08
CA LYS A 11 -57.76 -22.68 -17.99
C LYS A 11 -57.26 -21.77 -16.87
N SER A 12 -58.03 -20.72 -16.63
CA SER A 12 -57.98 -19.83 -15.47
C SER A 12 -57.99 -20.61 -14.15
N TYR A 13 -57.01 -20.38 -13.28
CA TYR A 13 -57.06 -20.79 -11.88
C TYR A 13 -56.65 -19.65 -10.92
N SER A 14 -57.68 -19.21 -10.21
CA SER A 14 -57.80 -18.57 -8.89
C SER A 14 -56.61 -17.82 -8.24
N ARG A 15 -56.88 -16.53 -8.00
CA ARG A 15 -56.11 -15.54 -7.22
C ARG A 15 -56.08 -15.81 -5.70
N ARG A 16 -55.78 -17.02 -5.23
CA ARG A 16 -55.70 -17.33 -3.79
C ARG A 16 -54.36 -17.94 -3.32
N PHE A 17 -53.32 -17.87 -4.14
CA PHE A 17 -51.96 -18.36 -3.80
C PHE A 17 -50.90 -17.25 -3.66
N ALA A 18 -51.29 -15.98 -3.61
CA ALA A 18 -50.35 -14.86 -3.60
C ALA A 18 -49.93 -14.35 -2.21
N SER A 19 -50.59 -14.77 -1.13
CA SER A 19 -50.35 -14.18 0.21
C SER A 19 -49.36 -14.92 1.09
N THR A 20 -48.94 -16.15 0.74
CA THR A 20 -48.03 -16.94 1.59
C THR A 20 -46.56 -16.81 1.19
N VAL A 21 -46.26 -16.28 0.00
CA VAL A 21 -44.87 -16.14 -0.51
C VAL A 21 -44.17 -14.87 0.03
N VAL A 22 -44.92 -13.86 0.46
CA VAL A 22 -44.36 -12.58 0.91
C VAL A 22 -43.70 -12.65 2.30
N VAL A 23 -44.16 -13.55 3.18
CA VAL A 23 -43.66 -13.63 4.57
C VAL A 23 -42.29 -14.34 4.66
N ILE A 24 -41.95 -15.19 3.69
CA ILE A 24 -40.68 -15.94 3.71
C ILE A 24 -39.52 -15.04 3.23
N PHE A 25 -39.77 -14.09 2.33
CA PHE A 25 -38.73 -13.19 1.83
C PHE A 25 -38.24 -12.15 2.85
N SER A 26 -39.08 -11.71 3.78
CA SER A 26 -38.69 -10.69 4.78
C SER A 26 -37.80 -11.26 5.89
N ALA A 27 -37.93 -12.54 6.25
CA ALA A 27 -37.08 -13.17 7.25
C ALA A 27 -35.64 -13.39 6.74
N VAL A 28 -35.46 -13.68 5.44
CA VAL A 28 -34.13 -13.89 4.84
C VAL A 28 -33.33 -12.57 4.77
N ILE A 29 -33.99 -11.44 4.52
CA ILE A 29 -33.33 -10.13 4.47
C ILE A 29 -32.84 -9.70 5.86
N ALA A 30 -33.60 -9.99 6.92
CA ALA A 30 -33.18 -9.67 8.29
C ALA A 30 -31.92 -10.46 8.72
N ILE A 31 -31.74 -11.69 8.27
CA ILE A 31 -30.54 -12.50 8.54
C ILE A 31 -29.32 -11.94 7.78
N ILE A 32 -29.48 -11.48 6.54
CA ILE A 32 -28.39 -10.88 5.76
C ILE A 32 -27.92 -9.56 6.41
N ILE A 33 -28.84 -8.74 6.94
CA ILE A 33 -28.48 -7.48 7.60
C ILE A 33 -27.85 -7.72 8.99
N GLY A 34 -28.28 -8.75 9.72
CA GLY A 34 -27.75 -9.10 11.05
C GLY A 34 -26.31 -9.62 11.06
N LEU A 35 -25.79 -10.11 9.93
CA LEU A 35 -24.40 -10.59 9.81
C LEU A 35 -23.38 -9.51 9.40
N ASN A 36 -23.83 -8.29 9.09
CA ASN A 36 -22.92 -7.22 8.64
C ASN A 36 -22.49 -6.25 9.77
N ASN A 37 -22.91 -6.52 11.00
CA ASN A 37 -22.42 -5.83 12.21
C ASN A 37 -21.29 -6.64 12.87
N GLN A 38 -20.31 -7.09 12.08
CA GLN A 38 -18.97 -7.26 12.65
C GLN A 38 -18.40 -5.86 12.83
N GLU A 39 -18.72 -5.26 13.97
CA GLU A 39 -17.88 -4.23 14.56
C GLU A 39 -16.47 -4.81 14.60
N VAL A 40 -15.63 -4.36 13.66
CA VAL A 40 -14.19 -4.55 13.72
C VAL A 40 -13.81 -3.89 15.03
N ASN A 41 -13.67 -4.75 16.05
CA ASN A 41 -13.14 -4.42 17.35
C ASN A 41 -11.71 -3.95 17.09
N LYS A 42 -11.56 -2.65 16.79
CA LYS A 42 -10.30 -1.93 16.81
C LYS A 42 -9.89 -1.88 18.28
N GLN A 43 -9.45 -3.00 18.82
CA GLN A 43 -8.62 -3.02 20.00
C GLN A 43 -7.39 -2.21 19.64
N GLY A 44 -7.42 -0.95 20.06
CA GLY A 44 -6.32 -0.01 19.99
C GLY A 44 -5.20 -0.55 20.86
N ILE A 45 -4.36 -1.40 20.27
CA ILE A 45 -2.94 -1.26 20.49
C ILE A 45 -2.62 0.02 19.74
N ALA A 46 -2.67 1.16 20.43
CA ALA A 46 -1.91 2.32 19.99
C ALA A 46 -0.47 1.82 19.94
N ARG A 47 -0.03 1.35 18.76
CA ARG A 47 1.38 1.15 18.50
C ARG A 47 1.97 2.52 18.78
N ASP A 48 2.80 2.58 19.82
CA ASP A 48 3.58 3.75 20.15
C ASP A 48 4.50 3.99 18.95
N CYS A 49 3.96 4.71 17.99
CA CYS A 49 4.64 5.05 16.78
C CYS A 49 5.24 6.42 17.04
N SER A 50 6.52 6.40 17.36
CA SER A 50 7.34 7.59 17.45
C SER A 50 8.19 7.69 16.18
N SER A 51 8.09 8.81 15.46
CA SER A 51 9.07 9.10 14.41
C SER A 51 10.48 9.14 15.01
N ARG A 52 11.43 8.49 14.34
CA ARG A 52 12.82 8.39 14.79
C ARG A 52 13.74 8.92 13.72
N PHE A 53 14.69 9.74 14.14
CA PHE A 53 15.67 10.40 13.29
C PHE A 53 17.06 9.94 13.71
N PHE A 54 17.86 9.57 12.73
CA PHE A 54 19.19 9.03 12.94
C PHE A 54 20.20 9.84 12.13
N GLU A 55 21.28 10.20 12.79
CA GLU A 55 22.42 10.88 12.21
C GLU A 55 23.55 9.89 11.98
N GLY A 56 24.25 10.02 10.86
CA GLY A 56 25.39 9.16 10.56
C GLY A 56 25.70 9.16 9.07
N GLU A 57 26.95 8.92 8.71
CA GLU A 57 27.38 8.85 7.31
C GLU A 57 27.51 7.40 6.87
N ALA A 58 26.75 7.00 5.86
CA ALA A 58 26.81 5.67 5.26
C ALA A 58 26.92 5.79 3.74
N ARG A 59 27.90 5.10 3.16
CA ARG A 59 28.07 5.01 1.71
C ARG A 59 27.45 3.70 1.23
N ILE A 60 26.40 3.80 0.41
CA ILE A 60 25.57 2.66 0.01
C ILE A 60 25.44 2.58 -1.51
N LYS A 61 25.31 1.34 -2.02
CA LYS A 61 24.95 1.03 -3.39
C LYS A 61 23.43 0.98 -3.53
N VAL A 62 22.92 1.67 -4.54
CA VAL A 62 21.49 1.81 -4.79
C VAL A 62 21.16 1.79 -6.28
N TRP A 63 19.91 1.50 -6.62
CA TRP A 63 19.38 1.72 -7.95
C TRP A 63 17.94 2.23 -7.92
N HIS A 64 17.57 2.94 -8.97
CA HIS A 64 16.24 3.53 -9.13
C HIS A 64 15.14 2.47 -9.23
N VAL A 65 14.04 2.69 -8.52
CA VAL A 65 12.84 1.84 -8.60
C VAL A 65 11.55 2.62 -8.88
N GLY A 66 11.57 3.95 -8.73
CA GLY A 66 10.43 4.80 -9.07
C GLY A 66 10.54 6.22 -8.55
N ASP A 67 9.57 7.05 -8.92
CA ASP A 67 9.47 8.46 -8.53
C ASP A 67 8.06 8.77 -8.03
N ASP A 68 7.94 9.60 -6.99
CA ASP A 68 6.65 10.13 -6.52
C ASP A 68 6.78 11.55 -5.99
N MET A 69 5.97 12.46 -6.53
CA MET A 69 5.87 13.86 -6.10
C MET A 69 7.24 14.55 -5.89
N GLY A 70 8.21 14.30 -6.78
CA GLY A 70 9.54 14.90 -6.73
C GLY A 70 10.58 14.16 -5.89
N ASN A 71 10.15 13.15 -5.11
CA ASN A 71 11.01 12.20 -4.41
C ASN A 71 11.41 11.06 -5.33
N VAL A 72 12.54 10.43 -5.01
CA VAL A 72 13.06 9.28 -5.75
C VAL A 72 13.10 8.09 -4.80
N PHE A 73 12.55 6.95 -5.23
CA PHE A 73 12.69 5.69 -4.53
C PHE A 73 13.85 4.92 -5.10
N VAL A 74 14.67 4.39 -4.19
CA VAL A 74 15.80 3.57 -4.56
C VAL A 74 15.79 2.28 -3.75
N GLN A 75 16.15 1.19 -4.39
CA GLN A 75 16.45 -0.06 -3.71
C GLN A 75 17.91 -0.04 -3.29
N VAL A 76 18.17 -0.52 -2.07
CA VAL A 76 19.52 -0.62 -1.50
C VAL A 76 20.06 -2.02 -1.71
N ASP A 77 21.34 -2.13 -2.06
CA ASP A 77 22.07 -3.41 -2.07
C ASP A 77 21.93 -4.08 -0.70
N GLY A 78 21.56 -5.37 -0.68
CA GLY A 78 21.28 -6.09 0.56
C GLY A 78 22.46 -6.11 1.55
N ASN A 79 23.70 -6.04 1.07
CA ASN A 79 24.88 -5.98 1.94
C ASN A 79 25.00 -4.63 2.66
N ASP A 80 24.59 -3.55 1.99
CA ASP A 80 24.67 -2.20 2.52
C ASP A 80 23.44 -1.87 3.39
N ALA A 81 22.29 -2.52 3.12
CA ALA A 81 21.07 -2.39 3.91
C ALA A 81 21.29 -2.75 5.39
N ALA A 82 22.12 -3.75 5.69
CA ALA A 82 22.46 -4.16 7.05
C ALA A 82 23.14 -3.07 7.89
N GLY A 83 23.77 -2.08 7.24
CA GLY A 83 24.43 -0.96 7.90
C GLY A 83 23.52 0.24 8.19
N LEU A 84 22.26 0.22 7.73
CA LEU A 84 21.34 1.35 7.88
C LEU A 84 20.48 1.21 9.16
N PRO A 85 20.13 2.34 9.83
CA PRO A 85 19.25 2.32 10.99
C PRO A 85 17.89 1.72 10.63
N GLU A 86 17.31 0.97 11.57
CA GLU A 86 16.00 0.32 11.38
C GLU A 86 15.85 -0.45 10.06
N ALA A 87 16.97 -0.93 9.50
CA ALA A 87 16.99 -1.78 8.32
C ALA A 87 15.86 -2.79 8.43
N GLY A 88 14.96 -2.75 7.46
CA GLY A 88 13.75 -3.54 7.43
C GLY A 88 14.11 -4.98 7.64
N LYS A 89 13.99 -5.44 8.89
CA LYS A 89 14.34 -6.81 9.28
C LYS A 89 13.54 -7.86 8.49
N ASP A 90 12.49 -7.39 7.81
CA ASP A 90 11.57 -8.20 7.00
C ASP A 90 11.26 -7.59 5.61
N GLN A 91 11.96 -6.53 5.15
CA GLN A 91 11.72 -5.94 3.80
C GLN A 91 12.79 -6.40 2.82
N ASP A 92 12.45 -7.41 2.01
CA ASP A 92 13.20 -7.81 0.83
C ASP A 92 12.29 -7.64 -0.41
N PRO A 93 12.56 -6.67 -1.30
CA PRO A 93 13.72 -5.77 -1.32
C PRO A 93 13.64 -4.58 -0.34
N TYR A 94 14.80 -4.13 0.16
CA TYR A 94 14.88 -2.94 1.02
C TYR A 94 14.86 -1.65 0.19
N ILE A 95 13.75 -0.92 0.25
CA ILE A 95 13.51 0.31 -0.50
C ILE A 95 13.52 1.51 0.44
N VAL A 96 14.16 2.59 0.03
CA VAL A 96 14.19 3.87 0.76
C VAL A 96 13.72 5.00 -0.15
N ARG A 97 13.14 6.04 0.46
CA ARG A 97 12.74 7.27 -0.24
C ARG A 97 13.79 8.35 0.00
N VAL A 98 14.42 8.82 -1.07
CA VAL A 98 15.39 9.92 -1.03
C VAL A 98 14.65 11.24 -1.03
N VAL A 99 14.81 12.01 0.05
CA VAL A 99 14.24 13.35 0.21
C VAL A 99 15.19 14.40 -0.39
N ASP A 100 14.62 15.34 -1.16
CA ASP A 100 15.32 16.40 -1.87
C ASP A 100 16.58 15.93 -2.65
N PRO A 101 16.47 14.90 -3.52
CA PRO A 101 17.62 14.40 -4.25
C PRO A 101 18.16 15.46 -5.22
N SER A 102 19.49 15.63 -5.22
CA SER A 102 20.15 16.57 -6.13
C SER A 102 19.95 16.16 -7.59
N ILE A 103 19.99 17.14 -8.50
CA ILE A 103 19.87 16.91 -9.95
C ILE A 103 20.93 15.89 -10.43
N ASP A 104 22.14 15.98 -9.90
CA ASP A 104 23.23 15.07 -10.25
C ASP A 104 22.97 13.64 -9.77
N LEU A 105 22.36 13.47 -8.58
CA LEU A 105 21.98 12.15 -8.11
C LEU A 105 20.83 11.58 -8.95
N LYS A 106 19.81 12.37 -9.30
CA LYS A 106 18.70 11.93 -10.16
C LYS A 106 19.23 11.35 -11.48
N LYS A 107 20.11 12.09 -12.17
CA LYS A 107 20.75 11.63 -13.42
C LYS A 107 21.55 10.34 -13.26
N LYS A 108 22.26 10.18 -12.13
CA LYS A 108 23.00 8.94 -11.84
C LYS A 108 22.06 7.75 -11.61
N LEU A 109 20.92 8.00 -10.95
CA LEU A 109 19.92 6.98 -10.65
C LEU A 109 19.13 6.55 -11.90
N GLU A 110 18.83 7.48 -12.82
CA GLU A 110 18.12 7.18 -14.09
C GLU A 110 18.77 6.07 -14.93
N VAL A 111 20.10 5.94 -14.86
CA VAL A 111 20.86 4.92 -15.60
C VAL A 111 21.33 3.75 -14.73
N SER A 112 20.99 3.79 -13.44
CA SER A 112 21.41 2.77 -12.47
C SER A 112 20.57 1.50 -12.60
N SER A 113 21.18 0.37 -12.27
CA SER A 113 20.53 -0.94 -12.22
C SER A 113 21.17 -1.80 -11.13
N GLU A 114 20.54 -2.92 -10.78
CA GLU A 114 21.12 -3.88 -9.82
C GLU A 114 22.56 -4.31 -10.22
N THR A 115 22.80 -4.54 -11.51
CA THR A 115 24.12 -4.91 -12.04
C THR A 115 25.10 -3.73 -12.20
N ARG A 116 24.61 -2.49 -12.12
CA ARG A 116 25.40 -1.25 -12.21
C ARG A 116 24.84 -0.21 -11.23
N PRO A 117 25.01 -0.45 -9.91
CA PRO A 117 24.39 0.41 -8.91
C PRO A 117 25.07 1.79 -8.89
N ALA A 118 24.27 2.81 -8.62
CA ALA A 118 24.79 4.11 -8.25
C ALA A 118 25.28 4.06 -6.80
N ILE A 119 26.32 4.84 -6.48
CA ILE A 119 26.81 4.98 -5.11
C ILE A 119 26.33 6.32 -4.57
N MET A 120 25.68 6.30 -3.41
CA MET A 120 25.26 7.50 -2.70
C MET A 120 25.75 7.49 -1.25
N THR A 121 25.96 8.68 -0.69
CA THR A 121 26.28 8.86 0.72
C THR A 121 25.05 9.40 1.43
N VAL A 122 24.48 8.60 2.32
CA VAL A 122 23.38 8.99 3.22
C VAL A 122 23.99 9.61 4.46
N ARG A 123 23.42 10.74 4.90
CA ARG A 123 23.83 11.44 6.13
C ARG A 123 22.73 11.57 7.17
N GLY A 124 21.49 11.40 6.74
CA GLY A 124 20.31 11.44 7.59
C GLY A 124 19.36 10.31 7.22
N PHE A 125 18.83 9.65 8.23
CA PHE A 125 17.82 8.61 8.09
C PHE A 125 16.62 8.93 8.99
N ALA A 126 15.41 8.67 8.51
CA ALA A 126 14.21 8.79 9.33
C ALA A 126 13.23 7.64 9.11
N SER A 127 12.69 7.16 10.21
CA SER A 127 11.56 6.22 10.26
C SER A 127 10.37 7.01 10.77
N THR A 128 9.31 7.14 9.97
CA THR A 128 8.12 7.93 10.32
C THR A 128 6.90 7.04 10.39
N CYS A 129 5.90 7.48 11.17
CA CYS A 129 4.69 6.71 11.39
C CYS A 129 3.75 6.64 10.18
N ASP A 130 3.77 7.72 9.41
CA ASP A 130 2.88 7.88 8.27
C ASP A 130 3.44 7.23 6.99
N SER A 131 4.67 6.70 7.04
CA SER A 131 5.30 6.07 5.88
C SER A 131 5.89 4.70 6.23
N LEU A 132 5.50 3.69 5.45
CA LEU A 132 6.09 2.35 5.51
C LEU A 132 7.48 2.30 4.88
N VAL A 133 7.86 3.34 4.13
CA VAL A 133 9.15 3.45 3.45
C VAL A 133 10.02 4.44 4.22
N PRO A 134 11.17 4.03 4.75
CA PRO A 134 12.06 4.93 5.46
C PRO A 134 12.63 6.01 4.54
N LEU A 135 12.95 7.15 5.16
CA LEU A 135 13.49 8.32 4.49
C LEU A 135 14.99 8.38 4.63
N VAL A 136 15.65 8.76 3.55
CA VAL A 136 17.09 9.04 3.53
C VAL A 136 17.35 10.41 2.93
N SER A 137 18.40 11.06 3.40
CA SER A 137 18.88 12.32 2.84
C SER A 137 20.39 12.31 2.70
N LEU A 138 20.87 13.10 1.72
CA LEU A 138 22.28 13.41 1.54
C LEU A 138 22.76 14.45 2.56
N GLU A 139 21.83 15.11 3.25
CA GLU A 139 22.11 16.01 4.37
C GLU A 139 21.83 15.32 5.71
N THR A 140 22.26 15.94 6.81
CA THR A 140 21.99 15.45 8.17
C THR A 140 20.49 15.44 8.45
N ALA A 141 20.02 14.50 9.28
CA ALA A 141 18.61 14.33 9.60
C ALA A 141 18.00 15.61 10.20
N THR A 142 18.73 16.27 11.10
CA THR A 142 18.40 17.56 11.72
C THR A 142 18.17 18.69 10.72
N LYS A 143 18.80 18.62 9.54
CA LYS A 143 18.64 19.61 8.47
C LYS A 143 17.53 19.19 7.50
N ALA A 144 17.56 17.94 7.07
CA ALA A 144 16.64 17.40 6.05
C ALA A 144 15.20 17.24 6.55
N PHE A 145 15.01 16.85 7.81
CA PHE A 145 13.71 16.44 8.34
C PHE A 145 13.13 17.42 9.37
N LYS A 146 13.71 18.61 9.53
CA LYS A 146 13.27 19.62 10.51
C LYS A 146 11.79 20.05 10.40
N LYS A 147 11.18 19.83 9.24
CA LYS A 147 9.82 20.25 8.90
C LYS A 147 8.83 19.08 8.77
N LEU A 148 9.29 17.85 8.99
CA LEU A 148 8.46 16.65 8.92
C LEU A 148 7.81 16.35 10.28
#